data_AF-A0A352NZ85-F1
#
_entry.id   AF-A0A352NZ85-F1
#
_cell.length_a   1.000
_cell.length_b   1.000
_cell.length_c   1.000
_cell.angle_alpha   90.00
_cell.angle_beta   90.00
_cell.angle_gamma   90.00
#
_symmetry.space_group_name_H-M   'P 1'
#
loop_
_entity.id
_entity.type
_entity.pdbx_description
1 polymer ?
#
loop_
_entity_poly.entity_id
_entity_poly.type
_entity_poly.pdbx_seq_one_letter_code
_entity_poly.pdbx_strand_id
1 'polypeptide(L)'
;MFKILKNKAFAFVLSVLVMALGVVVAPSFTNNAQAAAASEKTVYVDVEKNVLGESPLIKPVKVTLDDSKTILDATKQADPNIGIDATTGQYAYIKAFQDNSDNQADFQANYPSKFYDKLDTVTKGVIFKNDILHQPIITDTGWLREKECDGVSGWTFTVNDSQTYGSNGTYYTAATALSNVPDNAVIRWEFSAAMGADLGIANSAYLPTEVTDDGYYNWDTSVYVAPLFERVSKSDLIRDMANYENKNDENYKAALTTLQTLQATQDQVDEAIKGLSPASTGANMAVSGL
;
A
#
# COMPACT_ATOMS: atom_id res chain seq x y z
N MET A 1 53.77 19.90 -4.51
CA MET A 1 52.94 20.86 -3.76
C MET A 1 51.52 20.30 -3.72
N PHE A 2 51.25 19.38 -2.79
CA PHE A 2 49.98 18.66 -2.68
C PHE A 2 49.11 19.33 -1.61
N LYS A 3 47.85 19.65 -1.95
CA LYS A 3 46.81 20.02 -0.98
C LYS A 3 45.50 19.27 -1.24
N ILE A 4 45.26 18.32 -0.34
CA ILE A 4 44.01 18.07 0.43
C ILE A 4 42.77 17.57 -0.36
N LEU A 5 42.57 16.24 -0.33
CA LEU A 5 41.25 15.61 -0.25
C LEU A 5 40.75 15.64 1.22
N LYS A 6 39.45 15.86 1.43
CA LYS A 6 38.80 15.76 2.75
C LYS A 6 37.98 14.47 2.87
N ASN A 7 38.44 13.61 3.79
CA ASN A 7 37.73 12.84 4.82
C ASN A 7 36.34 12.26 4.54
N LYS A 8 36.23 10.91 4.58
CA LYS A 8 35.42 10.17 5.58
C LYS A 8 36.00 8.75 5.80
N ALA A 9 36.43 8.44 7.01
CA ALA A 9 36.70 7.07 7.52
C ALA A 9 36.11 7.01 8.94
N PHE A 10 35.09 6.17 9.17
CA PHE A 10 35.13 4.83 9.75
C PHE A 10 35.46 4.80 11.26
N ALA A 11 34.52 4.36 12.09
CA ALA A 11 34.82 3.88 13.45
C ALA A 11 33.72 2.91 13.95
N PHE A 12 34.06 1.64 13.90
CA PHE A 12 33.51 0.51 14.62
C PHE A 12 33.88 0.66 16.11
N VAL A 13 32.93 0.53 17.04
CA VAL A 13 33.25 0.41 18.48
C VAL A 13 32.45 -0.74 19.08
N LEU A 14 33.15 -1.87 19.17
CA LEU A 14 32.91 -2.97 20.08
C LEU A 14 33.69 -2.66 21.36
N SER A 15 33.05 -2.62 22.53
CA SER A 15 33.74 -2.57 23.81
C SER A 15 33.17 -3.58 24.80
N VAL A 16 33.96 -4.62 25.04
CA VAL A 16 33.88 -5.60 26.11
C VAL A 16 34.37 -4.93 27.40
N LEU A 17 33.64 -5.11 28.52
CA LEU A 17 34.21 -4.95 29.86
C LEU A 17 33.93 -6.22 30.67
N VAL A 18 35.00 -6.97 30.93
CA VAL A 18 35.04 -8.10 31.87
C VAL A 18 35.39 -7.55 33.25
N MET A 19 34.61 -7.86 34.27
CA MET A 19 35.10 -7.94 35.65
C MET A 19 34.59 -9.22 36.29
N ALA A 20 35.54 -10.01 36.79
CA ALA A 20 35.35 -11.33 37.38
C ALA A 20 35.10 -11.27 38.89
N LEU A 21 34.65 -12.43 39.42
CA LEU A 21 34.64 -12.93 40.80
C LEU A 21 33.39 -12.69 41.65
N GLY A 22 32.65 -13.80 41.86
CA GLY A 22 31.64 -13.95 42.90
C GLY A 22 30.66 -15.09 42.59
N VAL A 23 31.10 -16.35 42.69
CA VAL A 23 30.18 -17.50 42.68
C VAL A 23 29.40 -17.48 44.00
N VAL A 24 28.17 -16.98 43.96
CA VAL A 24 27.14 -17.27 44.95
C VAL A 24 26.08 -18.08 44.21
N VAL A 25 26.06 -19.38 44.46
CA VAL A 25 25.00 -20.28 43.99
C VAL A 25 23.77 -19.98 44.84
N ALA A 26 23.01 -18.96 44.43
CA ALA A 26 21.67 -18.72 44.95
C ALA A 26 20.70 -19.69 44.24
N PRO A 27 19.82 -20.39 44.95
CA PRO A 27 18.84 -21.27 44.31
C PRO A 27 17.98 -20.43 43.37
N SER A 28 18.13 -20.69 42.07
CA SER A 28 17.33 -20.05 41.03
C SER A 28 15.92 -20.61 41.13
N PHE A 29 15.05 -19.93 41.88
CA PHE A 29 13.62 -20.04 41.63
C PHE A 29 13.41 -19.56 40.19
N THR A 30 13.13 -20.49 39.29
CA THR A 30 12.60 -20.18 37.97
C THR A 30 11.25 -19.53 38.17
N ASN A 31 11.24 -18.20 38.33
CA ASN A 31 10.08 -17.41 38.00
C ASN A 31 9.91 -17.60 36.49
N ASN A 32 9.00 -18.50 36.11
CA ASN A 32 8.36 -18.43 34.81
C ASN A 32 7.64 -17.09 34.79
N ALA A 33 8.35 -16.03 34.42
CA ALA A 33 7.74 -14.79 34.00
C ALA A 33 6.82 -15.22 32.86
N GLN A 34 5.53 -15.27 33.16
CA GLN A 34 4.49 -15.47 32.18
C GLN A 34 4.71 -14.35 31.18
N ALA A 35 5.26 -14.69 30.00
CA ALA A 35 5.39 -13.73 28.92
C ALA A 35 3.98 -13.15 28.75
N ALA A 36 3.86 -11.83 28.93
CA ALA A 36 2.60 -11.16 28.69
C ALA A 36 2.12 -11.63 27.30
N ALA A 37 0.88 -12.11 27.22
CA ALA A 37 0.31 -12.46 25.93
C ALA A 37 0.51 -11.25 25.01
N ALA A 38 1.10 -11.48 23.84
CA ALA A 38 1.33 -10.39 22.92
C ALA A 38 -0.01 -9.73 22.60
N SER A 39 -0.03 -8.40 22.57
CA SER A 39 -1.22 -7.66 22.19
C SER A 39 -1.53 -7.97 20.73
N GLU A 40 -2.73 -8.47 20.46
CA GLU A 40 -3.18 -8.65 19.09
C GLU A 40 -3.69 -7.32 18.51
N LYS A 41 -3.45 -7.13 17.22
CA LYS A 41 -3.96 -6.06 16.36
C LYS A 41 -4.85 -6.66 15.31
N THR A 42 -6.02 -6.05 15.11
CA THR A 42 -6.85 -6.32 13.94
C THR A 42 -6.63 -5.21 12.92
N VAL A 43 -6.35 -5.58 11.67
CA VAL A 43 -6.23 -4.67 10.54
C VAL A 43 -6.98 -5.22 9.34
N TYR A 44 -7.25 -4.36 8.36
CA TYR A 44 -7.91 -4.71 7.12
C TYR A 44 -6.94 -4.44 5.98
N VAL A 45 -6.75 -5.39 5.08
CA VAL A 45 -5.79 -5.28 3.98
C VAL A 45 -6.53 -5.33 2.66
N ASP A 46 -6.11 -4.47 1.73
CA ASP A 46 -6.57 -4.44 0.35
C ASP A 46 -5.42 -4.03 -0.59
N VAL A 47 -5.36 -4.64 -1.77
CA VAL A 47 -4.31 -4.40 -2.78
C VAL A 47 -4.95 -4.15 -4.14
N GLU A 48 -4.95 -2.89 -4.58
CA GLU A 48 -5.69 -2.39 -5.72
C GLU A 48 -4.80 -2.11 -6.92
N LYS A 49 -5.32 -2.44 -8.11
CA LYS A 49 -4.79 -2.01 -9.41
C LYS A 49 -5.86 -1.27 -10.22
N ASN A 50 -6.67 -0.48 -9.53
CA ASN A 50 -7.81 0.26 -10.08
C ASN A 50 -7.45 1.18 -11.25
N VAL A 51 -6.20 1.66 -11.27
CA VAL A 51 -5.62 2.44 -12.36
C VAL A 51 -5.65 1.67 -13.70
N LEU A 52 -5.62 0.34 -13.67
CA LEU A 52 -5.73 -0.54 -14.84
C LEU A 52 -7.19 -0.84 -15.23
N GLY A 53 -8.16 -0.40 -14.42
CA GLY A 53 -9.58 -0.74 -14.58
C GLY A 53 -9.92 -2.17 -14.14
N GLU A 54 -9.04 -2.80 -13.38
CA GLU A 54 -9.14 -4.20 -13.00
C GLU A 54 -9.56 -4.40 -11.53
N SER A 55 -9.89 -5.65 -11.18
CA SER A 55 -10.18 -6.02 -9.78
C SER A 55 -8.93 -5.93 -8.88
N PRO A 56 -9.12 -5.73 -7.56
CA PRO A 56 -8.02 -5.84 -6.59
C PRO A 56 -7.32 -7.20 -6.68
N LEU A 57 -5.99 -7.20 -6.51
CA LEU A 57 -5.18 -8.42 -6.39
C LEU A 57 -5.52 -9.14 -5.08
N ILE A 58 -5.69 -8.37 -4.01
CA ILE A 58 -6.24 -8.83 -2.73
C ILE A 58 -7.47 -7.98 -2.48
N LYS A 59 -8.66 -8.59 -2.52
CA LYS A 59 -9.91 -7.95 -2.09
C LYS A 59 -9.87 -7.67 -0.58
N PRO A 60 -10.75 -6.82 -0.02
CA PRO A 60 -10.73 -6.50 1.40
C PRO A 60 -10.77 -7.74 2.31
N VAL A 61 -9.72 -7.92 3.12
CA VAL A 61 -9.57 -9.04 4.06
C VAL A 61 -9.28 -8.51 5.47
N LYS A 62 -9.91 -9.13 6.48
CA LYS A 62 -9.62 -8.90 7.90
C LYS A 62 -8.47 -9.79 8.36
N VAL A 63 -7.48 -9.21 9.01
CA VAL A 63 -6.30 -9.90 9.54
C VAL A 63 -6.14 -9.58 11.02
N THR A 64 -5.92 -10.60 11.84
CA THR A 64 -5.57 -10.45 13.26
C THR A 64 -4.21 -11.09 13.50
N LEU A 65 -3.30 -10.32 14.09
CA LEU A 65 -1.89 -10.65 14.28
C LEU A 65 -1.36 -10.05 15.58
N ASP A 66 -0.29 -10.63 16.10
CA ASP A 66 0.54 -10.03 17.15
C ASP A 66 1.07 -8.65 16.72
N ASP A 67 1.03 -7.66 17.62
CA ASP A 67 1.40 -6.27 17.32
C ASP A 67 2.89 -6.05 17.05
N SER A 68 3.75 -7.03 17.38
CA SER A 68 5.17 -7.06 17.00
C SER A 68 5.38 -7.40 15.52
N LYS A 69 4.34 -7.90 14.83
CA LYS A 69 4.37 -8.13 13.38
C LYS A 69 4.34 -6.83 12.61
N THR A 70 4.64 -6.92 11.33
CA THR A 70 4.72 -5.75 10.44
C THR A 70 3.53 -5.64 9.51
N ILE A 71 3.38 -4.48 8.87
CA ILE A 71 2.45 -4.28 7.75
C ILE A 71 2.65 -5.33 6.65
N LEU A 72 3.90 -5.70 6.33
CA LEU A 72 4.20 -6.76 5.36
C LEU A 72 3.67 -8.13 5.81
N ASP A 73 3.80 -8.45 7.10
CA ASP A 73 3.27 -9.70 7.65
C ASP A 73 1.75 -9.74 7.55
N ALA A 74 1.07 -8.64 7.87
CA ALA A 74 -0.38 -8.53 7.69
C ALA A 74 -0.78 -8.68 6.21
N THR A 75 -0.01 -8.09 5.29
CA THR A 75 -0.27 -8.19 3.85
C THR A 75 -0.10 -9.62 3.34
N LYS A 76 0.94 -10.33 3.80
CA LYS A 76 1.14 -11.76 3.49
C LYS A 76 0.07 -12.66 4.09
N GLN A 77 -0.47 -12.32 5.25
CA GLN A 77 -1.56 -13.11 5.84
C GLN A 77 -2.90 -12.87 5.14
N ALA A 78 -3.11 -11.69 4.56
CA ALA A 78 -4.32 -11.38 3.79
C ALA A 78 -4.47 -12.30 2.57
N ASP A 79 -3.35 -12.65 1.91
CA ASP A 79 -3.28 -13.76 0.96
C ASP A 79 -1.93 -14.48 1.05
N PRO A 80 -1.87 -15.67 1.69
CA PRO A 80 -0.62 -16.43 1.82
C PRO A 80 -0.03 -16.94 0.50
N ASN A 81 -0.80 -16.94 -0.58
CA ASN A 81 -0.39 -17.45 -1.88
C ASN A 81 0.08 -16.36 -2.85
N ILE A 82 -0.16 -15.08 -2.52
CA ILE A 82 0.30 -14.00 -3.39
C ILE A 82 1.82 -13.84 -3.28
N GLY A 83 2.50 -13.85 -4.42
CA GLY A 83 3.90 -13.45 -4.46
C GLY A 83 4.04 -11.96 -4.14
N ILE A 84 4.89 -11.61 -3.18
CA ILE A 84 5.21 -10.22 -2.85
C ILE A 84 6.73 -10.05 -2.93
N ASP A 85 7.18 -9.18 -3.82
CA ASP A 85 8.58 -8.75 -3.86
C ASP A 85 8.72 -7.44 -3.07
N ALA A 86 9.39 -7.50 -1.93
CA ALA A 86 9.60 -6.36 -1.05
C ALA A 86 11.08 -6.21 -0.72
N THR A 87 11.52 -4.97 -0.48
CA THR A 87 12.84 -4.73 0.09
C THR A 87 12.87 -5.10 1.59
N THR A 88 14.06 -5.23 2.14
CA THR A 88 14.25 -5.59 3.56
C THR A 88 14.85 -4.42 4.35
N GLY A 89 14.57 -4.36 5.64
CA GLY A 89 15.11 -3.35 6.56
C GLY A 89 14.06 -2.34 7.02
N GLN A 90 14.49 -1.32 7.75
CA GLN A 90 13.60 -0.33 8.37
C GLN A 90 12.73 0.44 7.36
N TYR A 91 13.28 0.68 6.17
CA TYR A 91 12.62 1.40 5.08
C TYR A 91 12.08 0.44 4.00
N ALA A 92 11.72 -0.79 4.41
CA ALA A 92 11.16 -1.77 3.48
C ALA A 92 9.91 -1.21 2.78
N TYR A 93 9.82 -1.46 1.49
CA TYR A 93 8.69 -1.10 0.65
C TYR A 93 8.42 -2.23 -0.35
N ILE A 94 7.22 -2.26 -0.91
CA ILE A 94 6.79 -3.30 -1.84
C ILE A 94 7.17 -2.87 -3.25
N LYS A 95 7.97 -3.70 -3.91
CA LYS A 95 8.39 -3.53 -5.30
C LYS A 95 7.40 -4.14 -6.28
N ALA A 96 6.77 -5.25 -5.93
CA ALA A 96 5.82 -5.90 -6.81
C ALA A 96 4.86 -6.80 -6.04
N PHE A 97 3.67 -6.97 -6.62
CA PHE A 97 2.79 -8.09 -6.34
C PHE A 97 2.75 -9.00 -7.56
N GLN A 98 2.65 -10.30 -7.33
CA GLN A 98 2.46 -11.26 -8.40
C GLN A 98 1.12 -11.03 -9.05
N ASP A 99 1.13 -10.96 -10.38
CA ASP A 99 -0.06 -10.69 -11.16
C ASP A 99 0.05 -11.35 -12.54
N ASN A 100 -0.82 -12.33 -12.78
CA ASN A 100 -0.77 -13.16 -13.98
C ASN A 100 -1.76 -12.73 -15.07
N SER A 101 -2.46 -11.60 -14.91
CA SER A 101 -3.31 -11.03 -15.96
C SER A 101 -2.51 -10.31 -17.05
N ASP A 102 -3.13 -10.13 -18.22
CA ASP A 102 -2.58 -9.35 -19.34
C ASP A 102 -2.76 -7.85 -19.11
N ASN A 103 -2.05 -7.34 -18.10
CA ASN A 103 -2.17 -5.97 -17.62
C ASN A 103 -1.84 -4.91 -18.69
N GLN A 104 -1.06 -5.26 -19.72
CA GLN A 104 -0.51 -4.28 -20.66
C GLN A 104 -1.53 -3.86 -21.70
N ALA A 105 -2.37 -4.79 -22.17
CA ALA A 105 -3.48 -4.48 -23.06
C ALA A 105 -4.57 -3.69 -22.32
N ASP A 106 -4.89 -4.08 -21.09
CA ASP A 106 -5.89 -3.39 -20.25
C ASP A 106 -5.42 -1.98 -19.85
N PHE A 107 -4.12 -1.83 -19.53
CA PHE A 107 -3.52 -0.51 -19.35
C PHE A 107 -3.63 0.36 -20.59
N GLN A 108 -3.54 -0.18 -21.80
CA GLN A 108 -3.66 0.60 -23.05
C GLN A 108 -5.12 0.85 -23.46
N ALA A 109 -6.06 0.00 -23.04
CA ALA A 109 -7.47 0.16 -23.38
C ALA A 109 -8.21 1.08 -22.40
N ASN A 110 -7.96 0.92 -21.11
CA ASN A 110 -8.80 1.50 -20.05
C ASN A 110 -8.24 2.80 -19.49
N TYR A 111 -6.94 2.83 -19.18
CA TYR A 111 -6.30 4.03 -18.63
C TYR A 111 -6.26 5.19 -19.63
N PRO A 112 -6.04 4.99 -20.94
CA PRO A 112 -5.84 6.11 -21.83
C PRO A 112 -7.10 6.93 -22.03
N SER A 113 -8.26 6.27 -21.96
CA SER A 113 -9.54 6.96 -22.12
C SER A 113 -9.85 7.99 -21.01
N LYS A 114 -9.26 7.86 -19.80
CA LYS A 114 -9.60 8.69 -18.64
C LYS A 114 -8.56 9.77 -18.33
N PHE A 115 -7.27 9.46 -18.49
CA PHE A 115 -6.18 10.32 -18.02
C PHE A 115 -5.00 10.47 -18.98
N TYR A 116 -5.04 9.83 -20.15
CA TYR A 116 -3.92 9.85 -21.11
C TYR A 116 -3.45 11.26 -21.41
N ASP A 117 -4.34 12.12 -21.92
CA ASP A 117 -3.95 13.44 -22.42
C ASP A 117 -3.30 14.29 -21.34
N LYS A 118 -3.80 14.20 -20.10
CA LYS A 118 -3.22 14.91 -18.96
C LYS A 118 -1.83 14.40 -18.65
N LEU A 119 -1.66 13.08 -18.55
CA LEU A 119 -0.39 12.44 -18.26
C LEU A 119 0.63 12.60 -19.39
N ASP A 120 0.18 12.50 -20.63
CA ASP A 120 0.99 12.70 -21.82
C ASP A 120 1.54 14.12 -21.83
N THR A 121 0.68 15.10 -21.52
CA THR A 121 1.08 16.50 -21.40
C THR A 121 2.11 16.72 -20.28
N VAL A 122 1.84 16.22 -19.06
CA VAL A 122 2.72 16.54 -17.91
C VAL A 122 4.02 15.73 -17.90
N THR A 123 4.03 14.53 -18.48
CA THR A 123 5.23 13.67 -18.58
C THR A 123 5.93 13.79 -19.93
N LYS A 124 5.41 14.61 -20.86
CA LYS A 124 5.80 14.62 -22.29
C LYS A 124 5.78 13.23 -22.94
N GLY A 125 4.78 12.43 -22.59
CA GLY A 125 4.54 11.08 -23.11
C GLY A 125 5.56 10.03 -22.67
N VAL A 126 6.45 10.35 -21.74
CA VAL A 126 7.54 9.47 -21.32
C VAL A 126 7.01 8.14 -20.77
N ILE A 127 5.98 8.17 -19.92
CA ILE A 127 5.39 6.96 -19.30
C ILE A 127 4.68 6.03 -20.29
N PHE A 128 4.45 6.48 -21.53
CA PHE A 128 3.75 5.74 -22.58
C PHE A 128 4.70 5.14 -23.62
N LYS A 129 6.01 5.43 -23.54
CA LYS A 129 7.00 4.90 -24.47
C LYS A 129 7.17 3.40 -24.26
N ASN A 130 7.01 2.65 -25.35
CA ASN A 130 7.14 1.19 -25.36
C ASN A 130 8.31 0.69 -26.23
N ASP A 131 8.99 1.61 -26.91
CA ASP A 131 10.13 1.38 -27.79
C ASP A 131 11.48 1.41 -27.05
N ILE A 132 11.48 1.83 -25.79
CA ILE A 132 12.66 1.95 -24.92
C ILE A 132 12.53 1.00 -23.73
N LEU A 133 13.55 0.19 -23.48
CA LEU A 133 13.53 -0.94 -22.54
C LEU A 133 13.07 -0.60 -21.11
N HIS A 134 13.28 0.63 -20.64
CA HIS A 134 13.06 1.04 -19.25
C HIS A 134 11.81 1.90 -19.04
N GLN A 135 10.98 2.11 -20.08
CA GLN A 135 9.87 3.05 -20.05
C GLN A 135 8.45 2.45 -19.95
N PRO A 136 8.16 1.21 -20.43
CA PRO A 136 6.83 0.64 -20.28
C PRO A 136 6.42 0.48 -18.81
N ILE A 137 5.15 0.74 -18.52
CA ILE A 137 4.57 0.57 -17.17
C ILE A 137 4.55 -0.90 -16.74
N ILE A 138 4.38 -1.83 -17.68
CA ILE A 138 4.41 -3.27 -17.44
C ILE A 138 5.51 -3.89 -18.28
N THR A 139 6.39 -4.64 -17.63
CA THR A 139 7.62 -5.15 -18.24
C THR A 139 7.93 -6.58 -17.84
N ASP A 140 7.37 -7.06 -16.72
CA ASP A 140 7.69 -8.36 -16.17
C ASP A 140 6.48 -9.27 -16.22
N THR A 141 6.56 -10.36 -16.99
CA THR A 141 5.50 -11.36 -17.04
C THR A 141 5.25 -11.95 -15.65
N GLY A 142 3.98 -11.97 -15.23
CA GLY A 142 3.57 -12.55 -13.95
C GLY A 142 3.74 -11.62 -12.74
N TRP A 143 4.17 -10.37 -12.93
CA TRP A 143 4.36 -9.41 -11.85
C TRP A 143 3.89 -8.01 -12.23
N LEU A 144 3.12 -7.37 -11.35
CA LEU A 144 2.86 -5.94 -11.42
C LEU A 144 3.90 -5.22 -10.55
N ARG A 145 4.99 -4.82 -11.20
CA ARG A 145 6.18 -4.24 -10.57
C ARG A 145 6.17 -2.71 -10.64
N GLU A 146 6.67 -2.09 -9.58
CA GLU A 146 7.08 -0.70 -9.59
C GLU A 146 8.17 -0.44 -10.62
N LYS A 147 8.24 0.81 -11.04
CA LYS A 147 9.36 1.38 -11.76
C LYS A 147 9.81 2.63 -11.00
N GLU A 148 10.01 2.50 -9.69
CA GLU A 148 10.36 3.60 -8.78
C GLU A 148 11.77 4.17 -9.02
N CYS A 149 12.72 3.35 -9.48
CA CYS A 149 14.05 3.86 -9.87
C CYS A 149 13.99 4.74 -11.13
N ASP A 150 12.86 4.67 -11.83
CA ASP A 150 12.59 5.35 -13.09
C ASP A 150 11.48 6.44 -12.90
N GLY A 151 10.49 6.26 -12.03
CA GLY A 151 9.40 7.23 -11.82
C GLY A 151 8.21 7.03 -12.77
N VAL A 152 8.06 5.85 -13.37
CA VAL A 152 6.90 5.53 -14.24
C VAL A 152 5.69 5.16 -13.38
N SER A 153 5.87 4.15 -12.52
CA SER A 153 4.79 3.46 -11.83
C SER A 153 5.28 2.94 -10.48
N GLY A 154 4.37 2.65 -9.58
CA GLY A 154 4.75 2.22 -8.24
C GLY A 154 3.58 1.85 -7.36
N TRP A 155 3.90 1.30 -6.20
CA TRP A 155 2.93 0.94 -5.18
C TRP A 155 2.87 2.04 -4.14
N THR A 156 1.80 2.81 -4.17
CA THR A 156 1.48 3.74 -3.10
C THR A 156 0.73 3.01 -2.01
N PHE A 157 0.96 3.35 -0.75
CA PHE A 157 0.18 2.76 0.30
C PHE A 157 -0.16 3.75 1.40
N THR A 158 -1.26 3.45 2.08
CA THR A 158 -1.80 4.27 3.16
C THR A 158 -2.34 3.40 4.29
N VAL A 159 -2.38 4.00 5.48
CA VAL A 159 -3.06 3.46 6.65
C VAL A 159 -4.17 4.45 7.01
N ASN A 160 -5.44 4.04 6.90
CA ASN A 160 -6.60 4.93 7.01
C ASN A 160 -6.44 6.21 6.16
N ASP A 161 -6.02 6.04 4.90
CA ASP A 161 -5.78 7.14 3.95
C ASP A 161 -4.63 8.11 4.33
N SER A 162 -3.83 7.78 5.37
CA SER A 162 -2.62 8.52 5.74
C SER A 162 -1.34 7.77 5.34
N GLN A 163 -0.34 8.51 4.87
CA GLN A 163 1.00 7.97 4.60
C GLN A 163 1.93 8.01 5.82
N THR A 164 1.54 8.71 6.89
CA THR A 164 2.38 8.95 8.05
C THR A 164 1.69 8.62 9.37
N TYR A 165 2.49 8.38 10.40
CA TYR A 165 2.07 8.14 11.78
C TYR A 165 2.87 8.95 12.79
N GLY A 166 2.31 9.02 14.00
CA GLY A 166 2.85 9.80 15.10
C GLY A 166 2.81 11.30 14.85
N SER A 167 3.21 12.08 15.84
CA SER A 167 3.23 13.55 15.78
C SER A 167 4.33 14.10 14.85
N ASN A 168 5.35 13.28 14.55
CA ASN A 168 6.53 13.71 13.80
C ASN A 168 6.40 13.45 12.28
N GLY A 169 5.25 12.96 11.82
CA GLY A 169 5.02 12.66 10.40
C GLY A 169 5.93 11.56 9.86
N THR A 170 6.22 10.53 10.66
CA THR A 170 7.04 9.41 10.19
C THR A 170 6.27 8.60 9.17
N TYR A 171 6.84 8.37 7.99
CA TYR A 171 6.20 7.55 6.97
C TYR A 171 6.01 6.13 7.47
N TYR A 172 4.83 5.56 7.20
CA TYR A 172 4.69 4.12 7.28
C TYR A 172 5.65 3.48 6.27
N THR A 173 6.06 2.25 6.56
CA THR A 173 6.83 1.38 5.67
C THR A 173 6.26 -0.05 5.75
N ALA A 174 6.58 -0.93 4.81
CA ALA A 174 6.19 -2.34 4.88
C ALA A 174 6.76 -3.02 6.15
N ALA A 175 7.87 -2.50 6.70
CA ALA A 175 8.47 -2.96 7.95
C ALA A 175 7.91 -2.27 9.21
N THR A 176 6.94 -1.37 9.09
CA THR A 176 6.34 -0.73 10.27
C THR A 176 5.63 -1.76 11.11
N ALA A 177 5.98 -1.83 12.41
CA ALA A 177 5.33 -2.70 13.37
C ALA A 177 3.85 -2.32 13.56
N LEU A 178 2.98 -3.31 13.71
CA LEU A 178 1.54 -3.12 13.92
C LEU A 178 1.23 -2.40 15.23
N SER A 179 2.15 -2.40 16.20
CA SER A 179 2.07 -1.57 17.41
C SER A 179 1.99 -0.06 17.09
N ASN A 180 2.49 0.38 15.93
CA ASN A 180 2.41 1.77 15.45
C ASN A 180 1.21 2.03 14.52
N VAL A 181 0.45 0.99 14.19
CA VAL A 181 -0.74 1.06 13.33
C VAL A 181 -1.97 1.13 14.23
N PRO A 182 -2.97 2.03 14.01
CA PRO A 182 -4.20 2.04 14.80
C PRO A 182 -4.95 0.71 14.76
N ASP A 183 -5.69 0.37 15.81
CA ASP A 183 -6.46 -0.88 15.79
C ASP A 183 -7.65 -0.73 14.85
N ASN A 184 -8.01 -1.81 14.18
CA ASN A 184 -8.96 -1.82 13.07
C ASN A 184 -8.55 -0.90 11.90
N ALA A 185 -7.27 -0.54 11.75
CA ALA A 185 -6.85 0.28 10.62
C ALA A 185 -6.94 -0.47 9.29
N VAL A 186 -7.09 0.30 8.21
CA VAL A 186 -7.07 -0.20 6.83
C VAL A 186 -5.70 0.08 6.23
N ILE A 187 -4.99 -0.99 5.88
CA ILE A 187 -3.75 -0.98 5.10
C ILE A 187 -4.16 -1.15 3.63
N ARG A 188 -4.01 -0.09 2.84
CA ARG A 188 -4.42 -0.06 1.43
C ARG A 188 -3.21 0.15 0.54
N TRP A 189 -2.97 -0.78 -0.38
CA TRP A 189 -1.96 -0.67 -1.42
C TRP A 189 -2.64 -0.32 -2.74
N GLU A 190 -2.15 0.70 -3.44
CA GLU A 190 -2.72 1.21 -4.68
C GLU A 190 -1.61 1.32 -5.72
N PHE A 191 -1.75 0.60 -6.84
CA PHE A 191 -0.85 0.76 -7.97
C PHE A 191 -1.10 2.12 -8.65
N SER A 192 -0.01 2.83 -8.91
CA SER A 192 0.02 4.10 -9.63
C SER A 192 0.80 3.96 -10.92
N ALA A 193 0.35 4.65 -11.96
CA ALA A 193 1.04 4.82 -13.23
C ALA A 193 1.66 6.23 -13.40
N ALA A 194 1.73 7.01 -12.31
CA ALA A 194 2.25 8.37 -12.31
C ALA A 194 2.76 8.81 -10.93
N MET A 195 3.54 7.96 -10.25
CA MET A 195 4.15 8.26 -8.94
C MET A 195 3.18 8.78 -7.86
N GLY A 196 1.96 8.24 -7.84
CA GLY A 196 0.87 8.65 -6.94
C GLY A 196 0.10 9.90 -7.37
N ALA A 197 0.53 10.62 -8.41
CA ALA A 197 -0.19 11.81 -8.92
C ALA A 197 -1.58 11.45 -9.49
N ASP A 198 -1.71 10.25 -10.04
CA ASP A 198 -2.97 9.66 -10.52
C ASP A 198 -3.76 8.95 -9.40
N LEU A 199 -3.32 9.04 -8.14
CA LEU A 199 -4.06 8.50 -7.01
C LEU A 199 -4.67 9.59 -6.14
N GLY A 200 -4.61 10.87 -6.54
CA GLY A 200 -5.34 11.91 -5.80
C GLY A 200 -4.80 12.23 -4.40
N ILE A 201 -3.60 11.77 -4.05
CA ILE A 201 -2.96 12.08 -2.77
C ILE A 201 -2.38 13.49 -2.80
N ALA A 202 -2.76 14.31 -1.82
CA ALA A 202 -2.26 15.69 -1.68
C ALA A 202 -0.73 15.73 -1.54
N ASN A 203 -0.09 16.80 -2.04
CA ASN A 203 1.37 16.95 -2.15
C ASN A 203 2.01 15.99 -3.18
N SER A 204 1.36 15.85 -4.32
CA SER A 204 1.69 14.92 -5.40
C SER A 204 3.11 15.08 -5.96
N ALA A 205 3.58 14.00 -6.60
CA ALA A 205 4.99 13.79 -6.91
C ALA A 205 5.58 14.76 -7.95
N TYR A 206 6.91 14.78 -7.97
CA TYR A 206 7.69 15.34 -9.07
C TYR A 206 7.68 14.35 -10.22
N LEU A 207 7.10 14.74 -11.36
CA LEU A 207 7.08 13.89 -12.54
C LEU A 207 8.20 14.32 -13.49
N PRO A 208 9.01 13.38 -13.99
CA PRO A 208 10.02 13.67 -14.99
C PRO A 208 9.35 14.05 -16.33
N THR A 209 10.01 14.92 -17.09
CA THR A 209 9.49 15.37 -18.40
C THR A 209 10.35 14.91 -19.57
N GLU A 210 11.49 14.27 -19.31
CA GLU A 210 12.44 13.80 -20.33
C GLU A 210 13.14 12.51 -19.87
N VAL A 211 13.71 11.79 -20.85
CA VAL A 211 14.54 10.59 -20.64
C VAL A 211 15.94 10.81 -21.19
N THR A 212 16.91 10.12 -20.63
CA THR A 212 18.28 10.05 -21.14
C THR A 212 18.34 9.15 -22.39
N ASP A 213 19.46 9.22 -23.12
CA ASP A 213 19.70 8.39 -24.30
C ASP A 213 19.71 6.88 -23.99
N ASP A 214 20.04 6.51 -22.76
CA ASP A 214 20.03 5.13 -22.25
C ASP A 214 18.62 4.66 -21.83
N GLY A 215 17.62 5.54 -21.95
CA GLY A 215 16.23 5.23 -21.63
C GLY A 215 15.86 5.34 -20.16
N TYR A 216 16.71 5.94 -19.33
CA TYR A 216 16.39 6.24 -17.93
C TYR A 216 15.74 7.61 -17.81
N TYR A 217 15.02 7.86 -16.73
CA TYR A 217 14.43 9.18 -16.51
C TYR A 217 15.45 10.24 -16.15
N ASN A 218 15.22 11.44 -16.67
CA ASN A 218 15.98 12.62 -16.31
C ASN A 218 15.25 13.42 -15.23
N TRP A 219 15.55 13.12 -13.97
CA TRP A 219 14.97 13.79 -12.81
C TRP A 219 15.31 15.28 -12.70
N ASP A 220 16.37 15.74 -13.36
CA ASP A 220 16.72 17.17 -13.42
C ASP A 220 15.69 17.99 -14.20
N THR A 221 14.83 17.34 -14.99
CA THR A 221 13.76 17.96 -15.79
C THR A 221 12.38 17.79 -15.17
N SER A 222 12.29 17.35 -13.91
CA SER A 222 11.03 17.06 -13.26
C SER A 222 10.25 18.32 -12.87
N VAL A 223 8.92 18.21 -12.91
CA VAL A 223 8.00 19.27 -12.48
C VAL A 223 7.06 18.75 -11.42
N TYR A 224 6.72 19.60 -10.46
CA TYR A 224 5.67 19.28 -9.50
C TYR A 224 4.32 19.29 -10.20
N VAL A 225 3.57 18.21 -10.07
CA VAL A 225 2.26 18.05 -10.72
C VAL A 225 1.22 17.87 -9.64
N ALA A 226 0.10 18.60 -9.73
CA ALA A 226 -1.05 18.41 -8.84
C ALA A 226 -1.75 17.07 -9.13
N PRO A 227 -2.50 16.48 -8.18
CA PRO A 227 -3.15 15.21 -8.42
C PRO A 227 -4.20 15.31 -9.54
N LEU A 228 -4.37 14.25 -10.34
CA LEU A 228 -5.25 14.28 -11.52
C LEU A 228 -6.74 14.39 -11.17
N PHE A 229 -7.10 13.96 -9.96
CA PHE A 229 -8.42 14.03 -9.34
C PHE A 229 -8.27 14.05 -7.82
N GLU A 230 -9.35 14.33 -7.11
CA GLU A 230 -9.40 14.26 -5.65
C GLU A 230 -9.77 12.84 -5.20
N ARG A 231 -8.92 12.21 -4.37
CA ARG A 231 -9.18 10.88 -3.83
C ARG A 231 -10.07 10.96 -2.60
N VAL A 232 -11.17 10.20 -2.64
CA VAL A 232 -12.09 10.02 -1.51
C VAL A 232 -11.59 8.93 -0.56
N SER A 233 -12.04 8.96 0.69
CA SER A 233 -11.72 7.91 1.66
C SER A 233 -12.51 6.65 1.33
N LYS A 234 -11.83 5.49 1.29
CA LYS A 234 -12.47 4.17 1.12
C LYS A 234 -12.28 3.27 2.33
N SER A 235 -11.73 3.79 3.43
CA SER A 235 -11.35 3.00 4.59
C SER A 235 -12.55 2.24 5.19
N ASP A 236 -13.68 2.91 5.42
CA ASP A 236 -14.84 2.25 6.00
C ASP A 236 -15.52 1.27 5.03
N LEU A 237 -15.53 1.58 3.73
CA LEU A 237 -15.98 0.64 2.70
C LEU A 237 -15.15 -0.65 2.72
N ILE A 238 -13.82 -0.55 2.77
CA ILE A 238 -12.92 -1.70 2.82
C ILE A 238 -13.17 -2.52 4.09
N ARG A 239 -13.32 -1.85 5.24
CA ARG A 239 -13.62 -2.49 6.53
C ARG A 239 -14.93 -3.28 6.49
N ASP A 240 -15.99 -2.68 5.97
CA ASP A 240 -17.32 -3.29 5.90
C ASP A 240 -17.33 -4.43 4.88
N MET A 241 -16.71 -4.23 3.71
CA MET A 241 -16.53 -5.29 2.72
C MET A 241 -15.77 -6.47 3.28
N ALA A 242 -14.72 -6.26 4.08
CA ALA A 242 -13.96 -7.35 4.68
C ALA A 242 -14.81 -8.16 5.67
N ASN A 243 -15.62 -7.48 6.48
CA ASN A 243 -16.51 -8.12 7.46
C ASN A 243 -17.80 -8.71 6.85
N TYR A 244 -18.16 -8.35 5.62
CA TYR A 244 -19.39 -8.81 4.98
C TYR A 244 -19.34 -10.31 4.62
N GLU A 245 -20.17 -11.15 5.22
CA GLU A 245 -20.03 -12.62 5.09
C GLU A 245 -20.28 -13.12 3.66
N ASN A 246 -21.34 -12.66 2.99
CA ASN A 246 -21.74 -13.16 1.68
C ASN A 246 -21.10 -12.37 0.53
N LYS A 247 -19.92 -12.80 0.08
CA LYS A 247 -19.20 -12.14 -1.05
C LYS A 247 -19.88 -12.29 -2.42
N ASN A 248 -20.98 -13.06 -2.51
CA ASN A 248 -21.77 -13.21 -3.73
C ASN A 248 -23.03 -12.33 -3.75
N ASP A 249 -23.32 -11.62 -2.66
CA ASP A 249 -24.45 -10.70 -2.56
C ASP A 249 -24.34 -9.55 -3.56
N GLU A 250 -25.46 -9.07 -4.07
CA GLU A 250 -25.48 -7.95 -5.03
C GLU A 250 -24.96 -6.64 -4.39
N ASN A 251 -25.20 -6.43 -3.10
CA ASN A 251 -24.63 -5.29 -2.38
C ASN A 251 -23.11 -5.39 -2.28
N TYR A 252 -22.56 -6.60 -2.07
CA TYR A 252 -21.12 -6.81 -2.07
C TYR A 252 -20.50 -6.54 -3.45
N LYS A 253 -21.16 -7.00 -4.53
CA LYS A 253 -20.71 -6.73 -5.90
C LYS A 253 -20.79 -5.25 -6.26
N ALA A 254 -21.84 -4.56 -5.83
CA ALA A 254 -21.97 -3.11 -5.99
C ALA A 254 -20.87 -2.36 -5.23
N ALA A 255 -20.61 -2.75 -3.97
CA ALA A 255 -19.50 -2.22 -3.18
C ALA A 255 -18.14 -2.46 -3.83
N LEU A 256 -17.90 -3.65 -4.38
CA LEU A 256 -16.68 -3.97 -5.12
C LEU A 256 -16.54 -3.10 -6.38
N THR A 257 -17.64 -2.82 -7.08
CA THR A 257 -17.64 -1.90 -8.23
C THR A 257 -17.26 -0.49 -7.82
N THR A 258 -17.80 0.01 -6.69
CA THR A 258 -17.41 1.31 -6.13
C THR A 258 -15.96 1.32 -5.69
N LEU A 259 -15.47 0.25 -5.04
CA LEU A 259 -14.06 0.10 -4.66
C LEU A 259 -13.15 0.20 -5.89
N GLN A 260 -13.50 -0.47 -6.98
CA GLN A 260 -12.77 -0.48 -8.26
C GLN A 260 -12.83 0.86 -9.02
N THR A 261 -13.83 1.69 -8.72
CA THR A 261 -14.01 2.97 -9.40
C THR A 261 -12.99 3.98 -8.87
N LEU A 262 -11.99 4.28 -9.69
CA LEU A 262 -10.88 5.18 -9.33
C LEU A 262 -11.35 6.58 -8.91
N GLN A 263 -12.29 7.16 -9.65
CA GLN A 263 -12.88 8.49 -9.37
C GLN A 263 -14.26 8.38 -8.68
N ALA A 264 -14.46 7.38 -7.81
CA ALA A 264 -15.70 7.31 -7.04
C ALA A 264 -15.89 8.59 -6.21
N THR A 265 -17.09 9.13 -6.14
CA THR A 265 -17.41 10.24 -5.25
C THR A 265 -17.62 9.73 -3.82
N GLN A 266 -17.51 10.62 -2.82
CA GLN A 266 -17.74 10.23 -1.43
C GLN A 266 -19.18 9.73 -1.24
N ASP A 267 -20.17 10.37 -1.88
CA ASP A 267 -21.56 9.90 -1.87
C ASP A 267 -21.70 8.46 -2.40
N GLN A 268 -20.99 8.10 -3.47
CA GLN A 268 -21.00 6.74 -4.01
C GLN A 268 -20.39 5.73 -3.03
N VAL A 269 -19.32 6.11 -2.34
CA VAL A 269 -18.70 5.29 -1.29
C VAL A 269 -19.66 5.11 -0.11
N ASP A 270 -20.29 6.19 0.34
CA ASP A 270 -21.22 6.18 1.46
C ASP A 270 -22.48 5.36 1.15
N GLU A 271 -23.01 5.42 -0.07
CA GLU A 271 -24.12 4.57 -0.51
C GLU A 271 -23.72 3.09 -0.57
N ALA A 272 -22.51 2.78 -1.04
CA ALA A 272 -21.99 1.41 -1.03
C ALA A 272 -21.88 0.85 0.40
N ILE A 273 -21.40 1.66 1.36
CA ILE A 273 -21.34 1.32 2.78
C ILE A 273 -22.74 1.01 3.33
N LYS A 274 -23.74 1.86 3.04
CA LYS A 274 -25.14 1.64 3.46
C LYS A 274 -25.68 0.31 2.92
N GLY A 275 -25.35 -0.04 1.67
CA GLY A 275 -25.75 -1.31 1.07
C GLY A 275 -25.15 -2.54 1.76
N LEU A 276 -23.97 -2.41 2.38
CA LEU A 276 -23.32 -3.50 3.14
C LEU A 276 -23.84 -3.65 4.57
N SER A 277 -24.63 -2.68 5.07
CA SER A 277 -25.25 -2.81 6.37
C SER A 277 -26.30 -3.93 6.32
N PRO A 278 -26.35 -4.85 7.31
CA PRO A 278 -27.42 -5.82 7.36
C PRO A 278 -28.75 -5.06 7.38
N ALA A 279 -29.61 -5.32 6.39
CA ALA A 279 -30.97 -4.81 6.41
C ALA A 279 -31.54 -5.17 7.78
N SER A 280 -31.88 -4.16 8.59
CA SER A 280 -32.52 -4.39 9.88
C SER A 280 -33.70 -5.32 9.61
N THR A 281 -33.59 -6.58 10.07
CA THR A 281 -34.69 -7.53 10.01
C THR A 281 -35.86 -6.85 10.71
N GLY A 282 -36.82 -6.39 9.91
CA GLY A 282 -38.03 -5.72 10.35
C GLY A 282 -38.83 -6.67 11.21
N ALA A 283 -38.54 -6.67 12.51
CA ALA A 283 -39.43 -7.16 13.53
C ALA A 283 -40.64 -6.23 13.55
N ASN A 284 -41.68 -6.62 12.82
CA ASN A 284 -43.07 -6.48 13.24
C ASN A 284 -43.93 -7.38 12.34
N MET A 285 -43.83 -8.69 12.57
CA MET A 285 -45.02 -9.52 12.40
C MET A 285 -46.03 -9.01 13.42
N ALA A 286 -47.00 -8.23 12.94
CA ALA A 286 -48.22 -7.96 13.66
C ALA A 286 -48.85 -9.31 14.02
N VAL A 287 -48.69 -9.73 15.27
CA VAL A 287 -49.54 -10.73 15.89
C VAL A 287 -50.89 -10.06 16.08
N SER A 288 -51.74 -10.12 15.06
CA SER A 288 -53.17 -9.88 15.23
C SER A 288 -53.78 -11.17 15.79
N GLY A 289 -53.96 -11.21 17.11
CA GLY A 289 -54.67 -12.27 17.80
C GLY A 289 -55.42 -11.71 19.00
N LEU A 290 -56.75 -11.85 18.93
CA LEU A 290 -57.81 -11.53 19.90
C LEU A 290 -58.39 -10.11 19.84
#